data_AF-A0A1H4VRM9-F1
#
_entry.id   AF-A0A1H4VRM9-F1
#
_cell.length_a   1.000
_cell.length_b   1.000
_cell.length_c   1.000
_cell.angle_alpha   90.00
_cell.angle_beta   90.00
_cell.angle_gamma   90.00
#
_symmetry.space_group_name_H-M   'P 1'
#
loop_
_entity.id
_entity.type
_entity.pdbx_description
1 polymer ?
#
loop_
_entity_poly.entity_id
_entity_poly.type
_entity_poly.pdbx_seq_one_letter_code
_entity_poly.pdbx_strand_id
1 'polypeptide(L)'
;MQYGWSVLACMFLDQNEPTVDQFSQVLDGEAVRGWLPWSQRRYTPGAWPVVEQAARFGEPREEVVDHGIVVRAVPIPGPDGETFGVRVWQHRHAPEQDPPQAGGFTWNEAARVFHQSFACANMSGTTYEEFIADRPTVDFTRRALRFDYVAELVDILHTQTSGKRFSHPVTVVHIQTGEIMAWQMILEAGGDCVRGFFYDMTPLGAVPDLPSPSEFAQRYIASAEGRGLALGVRLEDGGLVIGTWLTDPPTGVSVDRISGDGHYLVTDDSSRRLAAARLGESVEVHIRLTDGGWGAAQASVLPYMHGSQPDQTLLVVDFRLP
;
A
#
# COMPACT_ATOMS: atom_id res chain seq x y z
N MET A 1 10.77 -7.62 -30.11
CA MET A 1 10.03 -8.00 -28.89
C MET A 1 10.76 -7.39 -27.71
N GLN A 2 10.05 -6.72 -26.83
CA GLN A 2 10.62 -6.22 -25.58
C GLN A 2 10.69 -7.42 -24.63
N TYR A 3 11.89 -7.75 -24.16
CA TYR A 3 12.12 -8.87 -23.24
C TYR A 3 11.94 -8.33 -21.82
N GLY A 4 10.81 -8.62 -21.18
CA GLY A 4 10.55 -8.15 -19.83
C GLY A 4 9.23 -8.68 -19.30
N TRP A 5 9.10 -8.70 -17.97
CA TRP A 5 7.86 -9.06 -17.30
C TRP A 5 6.83 -7.95 -17.48
N SER A 6 5.66 -8.30 -17.99
CA SER A 6 4.47 -7.45 -17.91
C SER A 6 3.67 -7.82 -16.65
N VAL A 7 2.97 -6.86 -16.05
CA VAL A 7 2.10 -7.14 -14.89
C VAL A 7 0.67 -6.78 -15.23
N LEU A 8 -0.23 -7.73 -14.98
CA LEU A 8 -1.67 -7.60 -15.09
C LEU A 8 -2.28 -7.54 -13.69
N ALA A 9 -3.13 -6.56 -13.43
CA ALA A 9 -3.96 -6.50 -12.24
C ALA A 9 -5.32 -7.15 -12.51
N CYS A 10 -5.81 -7.92 -11.52
CA CYS A 10 -7.12 -8.59 -11.52
C CYS A 10 -7.66 -8.72 -10.08
N MET A 11 -7.73 -7.59 -9.35
CA MET A 11 -7.97 -7.55 -7.90
C MET A 11 -9.33 -8.14 -7.46
N PHE A 12 -10.35 -8.03 -8.32
CA PHE A 12 -11.71 -8.53 -8.10
C PHE A 12 -12.07 -9.59 -9.14
N LEU A 13 -11.17 -10.58 -9.28
CA LEU A 13 -11.36 -11.72 -10.17
C LEU A 13 -12.53 -12.60 -9.70
N ASP A 14 -13.41 -12.95 -10.64
CA ASP A 14 -14.29 -14.10 -10.45
C ASP A 14 -13.47 -15.36 -10.72
N GLN A 15 -13.12 -16.08 -9.64
CA GLN A 15 -12.29 -17.28 -9.76
C GLN A 15 -13.00 -18.45 -10.48
N ASN A 16 -14.33 -18.44 -10.57
CA ASN A 16 -15.06 -19.51 -11.25
C ASN A 16 -15.02 -19.34 -12.75
N GLU A 17 -15.15 -18.10 -13.21
CA GLU A 17 -15.19 -17.73 -14.62
C GLU A 17 -14.41 -16.43 -14.89
N PRO A 18 -13.06 -16.49 -14.86
CA PRO A 18 -12.21 -15.36 -15.24
C PRO A 18 -12.50 -14.88 -16.66
N THR A 19 -12.84 -13.60 -16.81
CA THR A 19 -13.02 -12.98 -18.12
C THR A 19 -11.86 -12.06 -18.45
N VAL A 20 -11.58 -11.93 -19.74
CA VAL A 20 -10.48 -11.09 -20.25
C VAL A 20 -10.58 -9.63 -19.83
N ASP A 21 -11.80 -9.13 -19.62
CA ASP A 21 -12.07 -7.73 -19.26
C ASP A 21 -11.74 -7.42 -17.79
N GLN A 22 -11.55 -8.45 -16.95
CA GLN A 22 -11.10 -8.30 -15.57
C GLN A 22 -9.59 -8.07 -15.44
N PHE A 23 -8.84 -8.15 -16.54
CA PHE A 23 -7.39 -8.01 -16.55
C PHE A 23 -6.96 -6.69 -17.17
N SER A 24 -6.21 -5.90 -16.41
CA SER A 24 -5.64 -4.64 -16.86
C SER A 24 -4.12 -4.66 -16.72
N GLN A 25 -3.38 -4.38 -17.79
CA GLN A 25 -1.95 -4.19 -17.73
C GLN A 25 -1.61 -2.90 -16.99
N VAL A 26 -0.82 -3.05 -15.93
CA VAL A 26 -0.36 -1.96 -15.06
C VAL A 26 1.14 -1.73 -15.18
N LEU A 27 1.91 -2.72 -15.62
CA LEU A 27 3.36 -2.59 -15.86
C LEU A 27 3.81 -3.33 -17.13
N ASP A 28 4.90 -2.85 -17.72
CA ASP A 28 5.59 -3.46 -18.86
C ASP A 28 7.10 -3.24 -18.74
N GLY A 29 7.80 -4.19 -18.11
CA GLY A 29 9.14 -3.95 -17.57
C GLY A 29 9.07 -2.84 -16.52
N GLU A 30 9.95 -1.85 -16.64
CA GLU A 30 9.97 -0.68 -15.75
C GLU A 30 8.84 0.33 -16.03
N ALA A 31 8.15 0.23 -17.17
CA ALA A 31 7.17 1.23 -17.58
C ALA A 31 5.83 1.02 -16.86
N VAL A 32 5.44 1.98 -16.03
CA VAL A 32 4.08 2.06 -15.48
C VAL A 32 3.08 2.33 -16.61
N ARG A 33 2.02 1.53 -16.66
CA ARG A 33 0.92 1.63 -17.64
C ARG A 33 -0.37 2.05 -16.94
N GLY A 34 -1.19 2.84 -17.61
CA GLY A 34 -2.44 3.39 -17.07
C GLY A 34 -3.62 2.42 -17.08
N TRP A 35 -3.46 1.20 -16.53
CA TRP A 35 -4.52 0.18 -16.43
C TRP A 35 -5.17 -0.17 -17.77
N LEU A 36 -4.34 -0.59 -18.73
CA LEU A 36 -4.80 -0.91 -20.09
C LEU A 36 -5.51 -2.27 -20.11
N PRO A 37 -6.79 -2.35 -20.51
CA PRO A 37 -7.48 -3.64 -20.63
C PRO A 37 -6.71 -4.61 -21.53
N TRP A 38 -6.72 -5.90 -21.21
CA TRP A 38 -6.04 -6.93 -22.01
C TRP A 38 -6.40 -6.84 -23.50
N SER A 39 -7.69 -6.62 -23.80
CA SER A 39 -8.23 -6.50 -25.15
C SER A 39 -7.59 -5.39 -25.99
N GLN A 40 -6.98 -4.39 -25.35
CA GLN A 40 -6.30 -3.29 -26.02
C GLN A 40 -4.81 -3.56 -26.29
N ARG A 41 -4.25 -4.67 -25.78
CA ARG A 41 -2.85 -5.05 -26.00
C ARG A 41 -2.71 -6.15 -27.06
N ARG A 42 -1.58 -6.11 -27.76
CA ARG A 42 -1.11 -7.22 -28.62
C ARG A 42 -0.33 -8.22 -27.78
N TYR A 43 -1.02 -9.09 -27.05
CA TYR A 43 -0.42 -10.33 -26.57
C TYR A 43 -0.29 -11.33 -27.72
N THR A 44 0.64 -12.28 -27.57
CA THR A 44 0.79 -13.38 -28.53
C THR A 44 -0.51 -14.20 -28.58
N PRO A 45 -1.01 -14.60 -29.77
CA PRO A 45 -2.14 -15.53 -29.85
C PRO A 45 -1.93 -16.78 -28.99
N GLY A 46 -2.92 -17.15 -28.20
CA GLY A 46 -2.82 -18.28 -27.26
C GLY A 46 -2.21 -17.94 -25.89
N ALA A 47 -1.76 -16.71 -25.63
CA ALA A 47 -1.26 -16.33 -24.31
C ALA A 47 -2.37 -16.27 -23.24
N TRP A 48 -3.62 -15.96 -23.63
CA TRP A 48 -4.72 -15.81 -22.68
C TRP A 48 -5.00 -17.07 -21.85
N PRO A 49 -5.18 -18.28 -22.44
CA PRO A 49 -5.37 -19.51 -21.66
C PRO A 49 -4.32 -19.75 -20.57
N VAL A 50 -3.05 -19.41 -20.84
CA VAL A 50 -1.95 -19.57 -19.86
C VAL A 50 -2.14 -18.62 -18.67
N VAL A 51 -2.47 -17.36 -18.95
CA VAL A 51 -2.73 -16.32 -17.94
C VAL A 51 -3.98 -16.63 -17.13
N GLU A 52 -5.06 -17.02 -17.82
CA GLU A 52 -6.34 -17.39 -17.22
C GLU A 52 -6.16 -18.55 -16.23
N GLN A 53 -5.49 -19.63 -16.65
CA GLN A 53 -5.23 -20.78 -15.78
C GLN A 53 -4.34 -20.43 -14.60
N ALA A 54 -3.30 -19.62 -14.80
CA ALA A 54 -2.44 -19.18 -13.69
C ALA A 54 -3.23 -18.35 -12.67
N ALA A 55 -4.09 -17.46 -13.13
CA ALA A 55 -4.93 -16.64 -12.26
C ALA A 55 -5.97 -17.47 -11.51
N ARG A 56 -6.64 -18.38 -12.22
CA ARG A 56 -7.71 -19.24 -11.69
C ARG A 56 -7.22 -20.19 -10.60
N PHE A 57 -6.07 -20.83 -10.84
CA PHE A 57 -5.56 -21.87 -9.95
C PHE A 57 -4.53 -21.36 -8.93
N GLY A 58 -4.07 -20.11 -9.05
CA GLY A 58 -3.05 -19.57 -8.16
C GLY A 58 -1.68 -20.23 -8.32
N GLU A 59 -1.43 -20.92 -9.44
CA GLU A 59 -0.20 -21.64 -9.73
C GLU A 59 0.52 -21.07 -10.96
N PRO A 60 1.87 -21.06 -11.00
CA PRO A 60 2.61 -20.72 -12.21
C PRO A 60 2.25 -21.63 -13.39
N ARG A 61 2.13 -21.06 -14.59
CA ARG A 61 1.91 -21.79 -15.84
C ARG A 61 2.93 -21.38 -16.87
N GLU A 62 3.35 -22.32 -17.70
CA GLU A 62 4.26 -22.08 -18.82
C GLU A 62 3.85 -22.94 -20.00
N GLU A 63 3.65 -22.33 -21.17
CA GLU A 63 3.32 -23.05 -22.40
C GLU A 63 3.99 -22.43 -23.61
N VAL A 64 4.29 -23.28 -24.61
CA VAL A 64 4.70 -22.82 -25.93
C VAL A 64 3.44 -22.53 -26.75
N VAL A 65 3.25 -21.27 -27.09
CA VAL A 65 2.17 -20.78 -27.95
C VAL A 65 2.73 -20.34 -29.30
N ASP A 66 1.81 -19.98 -30.21
CA ASP A 66 2.02 -19.39 -31.54
C ASP A 66 3.49 -19.23 -32.02
N HIS A 67 3.88 -20.01 -33.03
CA HIS A 67 5.21 -19.93 -33.65
C HIS A 67 6.39 -20.03 -32.65
N GLY A 68 6.25 -20.90 -31.63
CA GLY A 68 7.33 -21.24 -30.70
C GLY A 68 7.61 -20.18 -29.64
N ILE A 69 6.66 -19.30 -29.35
CA ILE A 69 6.77 -18.30 -28.27
C ILE A 69 6.38 -18.98 -26.96
N VAL A 70 7.27 -18.99 -25.98
CA VAL A 70 6.96 -19.40 -24.61
C VAL A 70 6.25 -18.26 -23.90
N VAL A 71 5.11 -18.57 -23.27
CA VAL A 71 4.40 -17.69 -22.34
C VAL A 71 4.53 -18.30 -20.95
N ARG A 72 5.12 -17.55 -20.02
CA ARG A 72 5.15 -17.87 -18.59
C ARG A 72 4.26 -16.88 -17.84
N ALA A 73 3.36 -17.41 -17.02
CA ALA A 73 2.44 -16.65 -16.19
C ALA A 73 2.63 -17.05 -14.73
N VAL A 74 2.88 -16.06 -13.86
CA VAL A 74 3.14 -16.28 -12.42
C VAL A 74 2.17 -15.42 -11.62
N PRO A 75 1.27 -16.02 -10.82
CA PRO A 75 0.30 -15.26 -10.04
C PRO A 75 0.98 -14.42 -8.95
N ILE A 76 0.29 -13.36 -8.56
CA ILE A 76 0.60 -12.51 -7.42
C ILE A 76 -0.43 -12.87 -6.34
N PRO A 77 -0.01 -13.55 -5.26
CA PRO A 77 -0.94 -14.01 -4.23
C PRO A 77 -1.42 -12.82 -3.39
N GLY A 78 -2.73 -12.77 -3.21
CA GLY A 78 -3.39 -12.03 -2.14
C GLY A 78 -3.15 -12.69 -0.78
N PRO A 79 -3.60 -12.05 0.30
CA PRO A 79 -3.39 -12.56 1.65
C PRO A 79 -4.04 -13.93 1.93
N ASP A 80 -5.21 -14.19 1.35
CA ASP A 80 -6.00 -15.41 1.55
C ASP A 80 -5.73 -16.47 0.45
N GLY A 81 -4.70 -16.27 -0.37
CA GLY A 81 -4.28 -17.18 -1.44
C GLY A 81 -5.00 -16.96 -2.78
N GLU A 82 -5.89 -15.98 -2.86
CA GLU A 82 -6.50 -15.52 -4.10
C GLU A 82 -5.49 -14.84 -5.02
N THR A 83 -5.76 -14.77 -6.33
CA THR A 83 -4.87 -14.06 -7.26
C THR A 83 -5.30 -12.60 -7.43
N PHE A 84 -4.42 -11.65 -7.10
CA PHE A 84 -4.64 -10.21 -7.31
C PHE A 84 -4.02 -9.66 -8.59
N GLY A 85 -3.09 -10.41 -9.17
CA GLY A 85 -2.47 -10.06 -10.44
C GLY A 85 -1.67 -11.21 -11.02
N VAL A 86 -1.19 -11.05 -12.25
CA VAL A 86 -0.36 -12.04 -12.93
C VAL A 86 0.84 -11.34 -13.57
N ARG A 87 2.03 -11.85 -13.28
CA ARG A 87 3.28 -11.49 -13.96
C ARG A 87 3.40 -12.36 -15.20
N VAL A 88 3.55 -11.76 -16.37
CA VAL A 88 3.56 -12.44 -17.67
C VAL A 88 4.86 -12.15 -18.39
N TRP A 89 5.57 -13.20 -18.79
CA TRP A 89 6.77 -13.11 -19.62
C TRP A 89 6.56 -13.87 -20.93
N GLN A 90 6.97 -13.26 -22.03
CA GLN A 90 6.84 -13.83 -23.37
C GLN A 90 8.20 -13.79 -24.06
N HIS A 91 8.70 -14.96 -24.47
CA HIS A 91 9.99 -15.04 -25.15
C HIS A 91 10.03 -16.20 -26.15
N ARG A 92 10.94 -16.13 -27.11
CA ARG A 92 11.24 -17.26 -28.01
C ARG A 92 12.57 -17.94 -27.66
N HIS A 93 13.58 -17.13 -27.34
CA HIS A 93 14.96 -17.58 -27.11
C HIS A 93 15.67 -16.78 -25.99
N ALA A 94 14.92 -16.12 -25.12
CA ALA A 94 15.51 -15.39 -24.01
C ALA A 94 15.98 -16.35 -22.90
N PRO A 95 17.06 -16.03 -22.18
CA PRO A 95 17.45 -16.77 -20.98
C PRO A 95 16.35 -16.65 -19.93
N GLU A 96 16.15 -17.72 -19.15
CA GLU A 96 15.19 -17.71 -18.05
C GLU A 96 15.50 -16.57 -17.08
N GLN A 97 14.44 -15.87 -16.66
CA GLN A 97 14.51 -14.80 -15.68
C GLN A 97 13.49 -15.07 -14.60
N ASP A 98 13.89 -14.94 -13.35
CA ASP A 98 12.93 -14.96 -12.25
C ASP A 98 12.02 -13.73 -12.31
N PRO A 99 10.72 -13.89 -12.00
CA PRO A 99 9.83 -12.76 -11.91
C PRO A 99 10.24 -11.86 -10.73
N PRO A 100 10.26 -10.53 -10.89
CA PRO A 100 10.42 -9.63 -9.75
C PRO A 100 9.37 -9.91 -8.68
N GLN A 101 9.75 -9.70 -7.43
CA GLN A 101 8.92 -10.05 -6.29
C GLN A 101 7.65 -9.20 -6.25
N ALA A 102 6.56 -9.82 -5.81
CA ALA A 102 5.27 -9.16 -5.67
C ALA A 102 4.45 -9.86 -4.58
N GLY A 103 3.62 -9.10 -3.87
CA GLY A 103 2.78 -9.62 -2.81
C GLY A 103 1.55 -8.76 -2.59
N GLY A 104 0.41 -9.41 -2.40
CA GLY A 104 -0.89 -8.78 -2.23
C GLY A 104 -1.20 -8.38 -0.79
N PHE A 105 -2.14 -7.45 -0.67
CA PHE A 105 -2.74 -6.97 0.57
C PHE A 105 -4.21 -6.57 0.35
N THR A 106 -5.00 -6.64 1.41
CA THR A 106 -6.33 -6.04 1.50
C THR A 106 -6.30 -4.94 2.55
N TRP A 107 -7.16 -3.94 2.37
CA TRP A 107 -7.29 -2.84 3.30
C TRP A 107 -8.76 -2.58 3.55
N ASN A 108 -9.20 -2.84 4.77
CA ASN A 108 -10.55 -2.56 5.23
C ASN A 108 -10.51 -1.38 6.19
N GLU A 109 -10.90 -0.21 5.71
CA GLU A 109 -10.84 1.02 6.51
C GLU A 109 -11.93 1.10 7.56
N ALA A 110 -13.09 0.48 7.34
CA ALA A 110 -14.14 0.38 8.36
C ALA A 110 -13.66 -0.46 9.56
N ALA A 111 -12.97 -1.58 9.28
CA ALA A 111 -12.33 -2.40 10.29
C ALA A 111 -10.98 -1.84 10.77
N ARG A 112 -10.39 -0.87 10.06
CA ARG A 112 -9.03 -0.32 10.29
C ARG A 112 -7.95 -1.40 10.29
N VAL A 113 -8.08 -2.37 9.38
CA VAL A 113 -7.14 -3.48 9.20
C VAL A 113 -6.49 -3.39 7.83
N PHE A 114 -5.15 -3.43 7.83
CA PHE A 114 -4.32 -3.74 6.67
C PHE A 114 -3.88 -5.20 6.79
N HIS A 115 -4.42 -6.06 5.93
CA HIS A 115 -4.11 -7.48 5.91
C HIS A 115 -3.19 -7.78 4.72
N GLN A 116 -1.99 -8.29 4.97
CA GLN A 116 -0.99 -8.53 3.93
C GLN A 116 -0.60 -10.00 3.83
N SER A 117 -0.25 -10.43 2.63
CA SER A 117 0.38 -11.73 2.39
C SER A 117 1.78 -11.79 3.00
N PHE A 118 2.25 -13.01 3.32
CA PHE A 118 3.65 -13.22 3.68
C PHE A 118 4.60 -12.78 2.56
N ALA A 119 4.23 -13.02 1.29
CA ALA A 119 5.00 -12.56 0.13
C ALA A 119 5.26 -11.05 0.17
N CYS A 120 4.23 -10.26 0.48
CA CYS A 120 4.35 -8.80 0.65
C CYS A 120 5.31 -8.43 1.79
N ALA A 121 5.16 -9.04 2.96
CA ALA A 121 6.01 -8.75 4.11
C ALA A 121 7.48 -9.17 3.88
N ASN A 122 7.69 -10.31 3.22
CA ASN A 122 9.02 -10.87 2.96
C ASN A 122 9.80 -10.04 1.94
N MET A 123 9.14 -9.34 1.00
CA MET A 123 9.80 -8.43 0.06
C MET A 123 10.65 -7.36 0.76
N SER A 124 10.30 -6.98 1.99
CA SER A 124 11.08 -6.03 2.80
C SER A 124 11.86 -6.69 3.93
N GLY A 125 12.08 -8.00 3.85
CA GLY A 125 12.93 -8.77 4.76
C GLY A 125 12.26 -9.24 6.06
N THR A 126 10.93 -9.24 6.15
CA THR A 126 10.23 -9.85 7.31
C THR A 126 10.41 -11.35 7.30
N THR A 127 10.89 -11.93 8.40
CA THR A 127 10.94 -13.41 8.50
C THR A 127 9.55 -13.99 8.78
N TYR A 128 9.41 -15.31 8.67
CA TYR A 128 8.17 -15.99 8.98
C TYR A 128 7.79 -15.84 10.46
N GLU A 129 8.77 -15.83 11.36
CA GLU A 129 8.58 -15.68 12.80
C GLU A 129 8.14 -14.26 13.20
N GLU A 130 8.55 -13.26 12.43
CA GLU A 130 8.18 -11.85 12.63
C GLU A 130 6.89 -11.46 11.90
N PHE A 131 6.36 -12.35 11.08
CA PHE A 131 5.24 -12.06 10.22
C PHE A 131 3.95 -11.91 11.04
N ILE A 132 3.32 -10.76 10.83
CA ILE A 132 1.99 -10.44 11.34
C ILE A 132 1.15 -10.07 10.12
N ALA A 133 0.14 -10.88 9.84
CA ALA A 133 -0.73 -10.72 8.68
C ALA A 133 -1.60 -9.47 8.79
N ASP A 134 -2.22 -9.28 9.95
CA ASP A 134 -3.09 -8.13 10.22
C ASP A 134 -2.31 -7.03 10.94
N ARG A 135 -2.33 -5.83 10.38
CA ARG A 135 -1.76 -4.63 10.99
C ARG A 135 -2.80 -3.51 11.07
N PRO A 136 -2.70 -2.61 12.08
CA PRO A 136 -3.44 -1.35 12.03
C PRO A 136 -3.07 -0.56 10.78
N THR A 137 -4.07 0.06 10.15
CA THR A 137 -3.88 0.83 8.91
C THR A 137 -2.90 2.01 9.08
N VAL A 138 -2.82 2.54 10.30
CA VAL A 138 -1.86 3.59 10.68
C VAL A 138 -0.38 3.16 10.58
N ASP A 139 -0.07 1.85 10.63
CA ASP A 139 1.30 1.31 10.55
C ASP A 139 1.81 1.16 9.10
N PHE A 140 0.94 1.33 8.10
CA PHE A 140 1.25 1.03 6.70
C PHE A 140 2.49 1.76 6.17
N THR A 141 2.66 3.04 6.48
CA THR A 141 3.78 3.86 5.98
C THR A 141 5.09 3.62 6.72
N ARG A 142 5.12 2.82 7.80
CA ARG A 142 6.30 2.71 8.67
C ARG A 142 7.55 2.23 7.95
N ARG A 143 7.38 1.40 6.91
CA ARG A 143 8.50 0.88 6.10
C ARG A 143 8.80 1.74 4.87
N ALA A 144 7.94 2.71 4.56
CA ALA A 144 8.13 3.60 3.44
C ALA A 144 9.13 4.70 3.82
N LEU A 145 10.28 4.69 3.15
CA LEU A 145 11.23 5.78 3.22
C LEU A 145 10.64 7.04 2.55
N ARG A 146 10.01 6.88 1.39
CA ARG A 146 9.31 7.95 0.65
C ARG A 146 8.02 7.41 0.04
N PHE A 147 6.94 8.18 0.20
CA PHE A 147 5.68 7.95 -0.47
C PHE A 147 4.89 9.25 -0.57
N ASP A 148 4.89 9.87 -1.74
CA ASP A 148 4.33 11.23 -1.92
C ASP A 148 2.81 11.22 -2.11
N TYR A 149 2.23 10.04 -2.36
CA TYR A 149 0.83 9.87 -2.72
C TYR A 149 -0.04 9.38 -1.55
N VAL A 150 0.42 9.56 -0.31
CA VAL A 150 -0.30 9.18 0.92
C VAL A 150 -1.69 9.81 0.99
N ALA A 151 -1.83 11.08 0.62
CA ALA A 151 -3.13 11.77 0.67
C ALA A 151 -4.14 11.19 -0.33
N GLU A 152 -3.69 10.90 -1.56
CA GLU A 152 -4.52 10.24 -2.57
C GLU A 152 -4.90 8.81 -2.15
N LEU A 153 -3.95 8.06 -1.57
CA LEU A 153 -4.24 6.75 -0.98
C LEU A 153 -5.32 6.88 0.11
N VAL A 154 -5.17 7.82 1.04
CA VAL A 154 -6.12 8.03 2.13
C VAL A 154 -7.51 8.44 1.62
N ASP A 155 -7.60 9.26 0.56
CA ASP A 155 -8.88 9.56 -0.11
C ASP A 155 -9.55 8.29 -0.64
N ILE A 156 -8.80 7.44 -1.34
CA ILE A 156 -9.33 6.18 -1.88
C ILE A 156 -9.82 5.27 -0.75
N LEU A 157 -9.06 5.17 0.34
CA LEU A 157 -9.40 4.34 1.50
C LEU A 157 -10.64 4.81 2.25
N HIS A 158 -10.89 6.12 2.31
CA HIS A 158 -12.05 6.68 3.03
C HIS A 158 -13.28 6.83 2.14
N THR A 159 -13.11 7.13 0.86
CA THR A 159 -14.24 7.22 -0.08
C THR A 159 -14.68 5.85 -0.61
N GLN A 160 -13.77 4.87 -0.66
CA GLN A 160 -13.96 3.50 -1.14
C GLN A 160 -14.81 3.39 -2.41
N THR A 161 -14.71 4.36 -3.31
CA THR A 161 -15.53 4.38 -4.53
C THR A 161 -15.11 3.23 -5.43
N SER A 162 -15.99 2.24 -5.61
CA SER A 162 -15.69 1.03 -6.37
C SER A 162 -15.15 1.35 -7.76
N GLY A 163 -14.07 0.66 -8.15
CA GLY A 163 -13.38 0.86 -9.43
C GLY A 163 -12.39 2.03 -9.44
N LYS A 164 -12.25 2.81 -8.35
CA LYS A 164 -11.11 3.72 -8.20
C LYS A 164 -9.82 2.89 -8.20
N ARG A 165 -8.87 3.29 -9.04
CA ARG A 165 -7.59 2.62 -9.28
C ARG A 165 -6.46 3.55 -8.91
N PHE A 166 -5.37 2.97 -8.42
CA PHE A 166 -4.19 3.71 -7.98
C PHE A 166 -2.94 2.92 -8.30
N SER A 167 -1.94 3.61 -8.83
CA SER A 167 -0.66 3.01 -9.20
C SER A 167 0.45 4.05 -9.02
N HIS A 168 1.16 3.98 -7.90
CA HIS A 168 2.21 4.96 -7.58
C HIS A 168 3.48 4.32 -7.02
N PRO A 169 4.64 4.96 -7.22
CA PRO A 169 5.90 4.49 -6.68
C PRO A 169 5.95 4.67 -5.16
N VAL A 170 6.64 3.74 -4.49
CA VAL A 170 6.94 3.76 -3.06
C VAL A 170 8.40 3.36 -2.89
N THR A 171 9.14 4.10 -2.06
CA THR A 171 10.52 3.72 -1.72
C THR A 171 10.54 3.07 -0.35
N VAL A 172 11.12 1.88 -0.25
CA VAL A 172 11.08 1.03 0.96
C VAL A 172 12.49 0.63 1.36
N VAL A 173 12.75 0.53 2.66
CA VAL A 173 14.03 -0.02 3.16
C VAL A 173 13.85 -1.51 3.49
N HIS A 174 14.72 -2.35 2.96
CA HIS A 174 14.78 -3.76 3.31
C HIS A 174 15.39 -3.94 4.71
N ILE A 175 14.63 -4.51 5.65
CA ILE A 175 14.97 -4.45 7.09
C ILE A 175 16.25 -5.21 7.44
N GLN A 176 16.56 -6.29 6.72
CA GLN A 176 17.72 -7.13 7.01
C GLN A 176 19.01 -6.64 6.34
N THR A 177 18.90 -5.99 5.18
CA THR A 177 20.07 -5.59 4.36
C THR A 177 20.32 -4.09 4.39
N GLY A 178 19.32 -3.29 4.78
CA GLY A 178 19.35 -1.83 4.69
C GLY A 178 19.26 -1.31 3.25
N GLU A 179 19.03 -2.18 2.26
CA GLU A 179 18.90 -1.79 0.86
C GLU A 179 17.66 -0.93 0.65
N ILE A 180 17.80 0.12 -0.16
CA ILE A 180 16.69 0.99 -0.55
C ILE A 180 16.13 0.48 -1.87
N MET A 181 14.86 0.09 -1.84
CA MET A 181 14.18 -0.55 -2.97
C MET A 181 13.14 0.40 -3.59
N ALA A 182 13.00 0.28 -4.91
CA ALA A 182 11.96 0.95 -5.68
C ALA A 182 10.77 0.01 -5.86
N TRP A 183 9.64 0.29 -5.20
CA TRP A 183 8.43 -0.50 -5.33
C TRP A 183 7.36 0.29 -6.10
N GLN A 184 6.43 -0.43 -6.72
CA GLN A 184 5.19 0.11 -7.26
C GLN A 184 4.02 -0.44 -6.44
N MET A 185 3.21 0.44 -5.84
CA MET A 185 1.94 0.07 -5.20
C MET A 185 0.83 0.13 -6.24
N ILE A 186 0.09 -0.97 -6.43
CA ILE A 186 -1.02 -1.06 -7.36
C ILE A 186 -2.24 -1.53 -6.58
N LEU A 187 -3.35 -0.80 -6.67
CA LEU A 187 -4.59 -1.16 -5.96
C LEU A 187 -5.84 -0.73 -6.71
N GLU A 188 -6.94 -1.36 -6.32
CA GLU A 188 -8.29 -1.06 -6.78
C GLU A 188 -9.26 -1.10 -5.59
N ALA A 189 -10.16 -0.13 -5.52
CA ALA A 189 -11.21 -0.09 -4.52
C ALA A 189 -12.38 -1.01 -4.91
N GLY A 190 -12.76 -1.88 -4.00
CA GLY A 190 -14.00 -2.65 -4.00
C GLY A 190 -14.93 -2.12 -2.91
N GLY A 191 -16.23 -2.39 -3.03
CA GLY A 191 -17.26 -1.68 -2.26
C GLY A 191 -17.03 -1.55 -0.74
N ASP A 192 -16.39 -2.53 -0.09
CA ASP A 192 -16.11 -2.55 1.35
C ASP A 192 -14.60 -2.60 1.70
N CYS A 193 -13.74 -2.83 0.72
CA CYS A 193 -12.30 -3.00 0.92
C CYS A 193 -11.51 -2.60 -0.32
N VAL A 194 -10.28 -2.14 -0.09
CA VAL A 194 -9.29 -1.98 -1.15
C VAL A 194 -8.48 -3.27 -1.27
N ARG A 195 -8.20 -3.69 -2.49
CA ARG A 195 -7.29 -4.80 -2.80
C ARG A 195 -6.13 -4.29 -3.62
N GLY A 196 -4.94 -4.74 -3.30
CA GLY A 196 -3.74 -4.28 -3.99
C GLY A 196 -2.57 -5.22 -3.84
N PHE A 197 -1.49 -4.91 -4.54
CA PHE A 197 -0.22 -5.56 -4.36
C PHE A 197 0.93 -4.55 -4.50
N PHE A 198 2.05 -4.90 -3.89
CA PHE A 198 3.33 -4.28 -4.20
C PHE A 198 4.07 -5.09 -5.23
N TYR A 199 4.84 -4.42 -6.07
CA TYR A 199 5.73 -5.01 -7.04
C TYR A 199 7.12 -4.38 -6.92
N ASP A 200 8.15 -5.20 -6.74
CA ASP A 200 9.52 -4.73 -6.63
C ASP A 200 10.10 -4.41 -8.02
N MET A 201 10.35 -3.13 -8.26
CA MET A 201 10.89 -2.62 -9.51
C MET A 201 12.43 -2.57 -9.49
N THR A 202 13.07 -2.78 -8.33
CA THR A 202 14.52 -2.70 -8.14
C THR A 202 15.29 -3.65 -9.08
N PRO A 203 14.89 -4.93 -9.25
CA PRO A 203 15.58 -5.87 -10.14
C PRO A 203 15.47 -5.49 -11.63
N LEU A 204 14.55 -4.59 -11.98
CA LEU A 204 14.36 -4.13 -13.34
C LEU A 204 15.29 -2.97 -13.70
N GLY A 205 15.92 -2.33 -12.70
CA GLY A 205 16.79 -1.16 -12.86
C GLY A 205 16.18 0.16 -12.33
N ALA A 206 14.97 0.11 -11.76
CA ALA A 206 14.30 1.31 -11.28
C ALA A 206 15.06 1.94 -10.11
N VAL A 207 15.28 3.25 -10.20
CA VAL A 207 15.99 4.02 -9.17
C VAL A 207 14.96 4.51 -8.14
N PRO A 208 15.14 4.22 -6.84
CA PRO A 208 14.23 4.69 -5.81
C PRO A 208 14.33 6.20 -5.59
N ASP A 209 13.19 6.85 -5.39
CA ASP A 209 13.13 8.26 -5.03
C ASP A 209 13.43 8.45 -3.55
N LEU A 210 14.48 9.20 -3.24
CA LEU A 210 14.87 9.47 -1.86
C LEU A 210 14.14 10.70 -1.29
N PRO A 211 13.86 10.73 0.02
CA PRO A 211 13.50 11.97 0.69
C PRO A 211 14.59 13.02 0.49
N SER A 212 14.19 14.27 0.30
CA SER A 212 15.10 15.41 0.34
C SER A 212 15.77 15.50 1.72
N PRO A 213 16.98 16.11 1.81
CA PRO A 213 17.63 16.32 3.10
C PRO A 213 16.76 17.08 4.11
N SER A 214 15.91 18.00 3.63
CA SER A 214 14.97 18.75 4.47
C SER A 214 13.86 17.86 5.03
N GLU A 215 13.28 16.96 4.23
CA GLU A 215 12.28 15.98 4.69
C GLU A 215 12.91 15.04 5.73
N PHE A 216 14.14 14.59 5.50
CA PHE A 216 14.88 13.75 6.43
C PHE A 216 15.15 14.46 7.76
N ALA A 217 15.61 15.71 7.70
CA ALA A 217 15.86 16.54 8.88
C ALA A 217 14.59 16.79 9.70
N GLN A 218 13.45 17.05 9.03
CA GLN A 218 12.16 17.24 9.70
C GLN A 218 11.73 16.01 10.49
N ARG A 219 11.85 14.80 9.91
CA ARG A 219 11.55 13.55 10.61
C ARG A 219 12.43 13.37 11.85
N TYR A 220 13.73 13.60 11.71
CA TYR A 220 14.67 13.46 12.82
C TYR A 220 14.42 14.48 13.94
N ILE A 221 14.19 15.75 13.59
CA ILE A 221 13.90 16.81 14.56
C ILE A 221 12.60 16.51 15.30
N ALA A 222 11.54 16.13 14.60
CA ALA A 222 10.26 15.77 15.23
C ALA A 222 10.46 14.63 16.25
N SER A 223 11.13 13.55 15.83
CA SER A 223 11.43 12.42 16.72
C SER A 223 12.26 12.83 17.95
N ALA A 224 13.30 13.64 17.76
CA ALA A 224 14.14 14.14 18.85
C ALA A 224 13.40 15.07 19.83
N GLU A 225 12.36 15.76 19.38
CA GLU A 225 11.47 16.59 20.19
C GLU A 225 10.32 15.79 20.84
N GLY A 226 10.27 14.47 20.67
CA GLY A 226 9.16 13.64 21.16
C GLY A 226 7.84 13.91 20.43
N ARG A 227 7.93 14.42 19.20
CA ARG A 227 6.79 14.78 18.36
C ARG A 227 6.53 13.73 17.29
N GLY A 228 5.26 13.59 16.94
CA GLY A 228 4.82 12.74 15.83
C GLY A 228 3.79 13.45 14.99
N LEU A 229 4.04 13.54 13.69
CA LEU A 229 3.08 14.08 12.73
C LEU A 229 2.32 12.94 12.09
N ALA A 230 0.99 13.08 12.00
CA ALA A 230 0.13 12.12 11.35
C ALA A 230 -0.85 12.81 10.40
N LEU A 231 -1.31 12.08 9.38
CA LEU A 231 -2.41 12.51 8.53
C LEU A 231 -3.72 12.09 9.19
N GLY A 232 -4.56 13.07 9.52
CA GLY A 232 -5.90 12.90 10.04
C GLY A 232 -6.96 13.10 8.97
N VAL A 233 -8.08 12.41 9.11
CA VAL A 233 -9.26 12.50 8.23
C VAL A 233 -10.46 12.90 9.06
N ARG A 234 -11.12 14.00 8.69
CA ARG A 234 -12.41 14.39 9.27
C ARG A 234 -13.49 13.43 8.78
N LEU A 235 -14.27 12.92 9.73
CA LEU A 235 -15.42 12.07 9.45
C LEU A 235 -16.70 12.91 9.33
N GLU A 236 -17.71 12.35 8.63
CA GLU A 236 -19.02 12.99 8.48
C GLU A 236 -19.75 13.17 9.82
N ASP A 237 -19.47 12.31 10.81
CA ASP A 237 -20.07 12.37 12.15
C ASP A 237 -19.42 13.43 13.06
N GLY A 238 -18.46 14.19 12.54
CA GLY A 238 -17.72 15.22 13.25
C GLY A 238 -16.54 14.70 14.08
N GLY A 239 -16.17 13.42 13.94
CA GLY A 239 -14.92 12.87 14.48
C GLY A 239 -13.71 13.15 13.60
N LEU A 240 -12.52 12.82 14.11
CA LEU A 240 -11.25 12.81 13.39
C LEU A 240 -10.54 11.47 13.62
N VAL A 241 -10.20 10.78 12.55
CA VAL A 241 -9.40 9.54 12.63
C VAL A 241 -8.01 9.77 12.10
N ILE A 242 -7.02 9.14 12.74
CA ILE A 242 -5.64 9.17 12.30
C ILE A 242 -5.47 8.06 11.25
N GLY A 243 -5.25 8.46 10.01
CA GLY A 243 -5.10 7.54 8.88
C GLY A 243 -3.71 6.90 8.85
N THR A 244 -2.65 7.72 8.95
CA THR A 244 -1.26 7.22 8.94
C THR A 244 -0.26 8.20 9.52
N TRP A 245 0.90 7.72 9.95
CA TRP A 245 2.00 8.55 10.40
C TRP A 245 2.79 9.14 9.21
N LEU A 246 3.19 10.40 9.32
CA LEU A 246 4.04 11.15 8.37
C LEU A 246 5.51 11.21 8.82
N THR A 247 5.73 11.15 10.14
CA THR A 247 7.03 10.95 10.79
C THR A 247 7.00 9.66 11.60
N ASP A 248 8.09 9.30 12.26
CA ASP A 248 8.00 8.22 13.24
C ASP A 248 7.00 8.57 14.36
N PRO A 249 6.23 7.58 14.87
CA PRO A 249 5.39 7.78 16.04
C PRO A 249 6.27 8.12 17.27
N PRO A 250 5.76 8.93 18.21
CA PRO A 250 6.48 9.20 19.45
C PRO A 250 6.77 7.92 20.23
N THR A 251 7.88 7.90 20.99
CA THR A 251 8.28 6.72 21.77
C THR A 251 7.17 6.35 22.77
N GLY A 252 6.82 5.06 22.83
CA GLY A 252 5.79 4.54 23.73
C GLY A 252 4.37 4.54 23.16
N VAL A 253 4.15 5.11 21.97
CA VAL A 253 2.87 5.02 21.25
C VAL A 253 2.74 3.65 20.56
N SER A 254 1.58 3.01 20.72
CA SER A 254 1.32 1.72 20.08
C SER A 254 1.00 1.89 18.60
N VAL A 255 1.76 1.18 17.76
CA VAL A 255 1.51 1.06 16.31
C VAL A 255 1.27 -0.38 15.84
N ASP A 256 1.65 -1.38 16.66
CA ASP A 256 1.68 -2.78 16.22
C ASP A 256 0.48 -3.63 16.70
N ARG A 257 -0.38 -3.12 17.59
CA ARG A 257 -1.39 -3.94 18.26
C ARG A 257 -2.78 -3.81 17.66
N ILE A 258 -3.30 -4.94 17.21
CA ILE A 258 -4.72 -5.20 17.03
C ILE A 258 -5.23 -5.74 18.37
N SER A 259 -5.91 -4.91 19.14
CA SER A 259 -6.62 -5.37 20.34
C SER A 259 -8.09 -4.98 20.21
N GLY A 260 -8.99 -5.90 20.59
CA GLY A 260 -10.43 -5.93 20.31
C GLY A 260 -11.32 -4.75 20.72
N ASP A 261 -10.75 -3.57 21.02
CA ASP A 261 -11.46 -2.31 21.25
C ASP A 261 -11.48 -1.39 20.00
N GLY A 262 -11.03 -1.90 18.84
CA GLY A 262 -10.86 -1.12 17.62
C GLY A 262 -9.46 -0.51 17.51
N HIS A 263 -9.01 -0.26 16.28
CA HIS A 263 -7.64 0.15 15.96
C HIS A 263 -7.42 1.67 16.13
N TYR A 264 -8.11 2.27 17.09
CA TYR A 264 -8.09 3.71 17.25
C TYR A 264 -6.82 4.14 17.97
N LEU A 265 -6.06 5.02 17.32
CA LEU A 265 -4.89 5.62 17.95
C LEU A 265 -5.30 6.55 19.11
N VAL A 266 -6.46 7.17 19.02
CA VAL A 266 -7.01 8.10 20.02
C VAL A 266 -8.41 7.66 20.46
N THR A 267 -8.84 8.00 21.67
CA THR A 267 -10.21 7.69 22.12
C THR A 267 -11.27 8.48 21.32
N ASP A 268 -12.52 8.02 21.28
CA ASP A 268 -13.63 8.72 20.60
C ASP A 268 -13.81 10.18 21.08
N ASP A 269 -13.66 10.41 22.38
CA ASP A 269 -13.73 11.75 22.95
C ASP A 269 -12.54 12.61 22.51
N SER A 270 -11.33 12.04 22.47
CA SER A 270 -10.14 12.72 21.93
C SER A 270 -10.29 13.03 20.43
N SER A 271 -10.87 12.11 19.67
CA SER A 271 -11.19 12.26 18.25
C SER A 271 -12.12 13.45 18.01
N ARG A 272 -13.23 13.54 18.78
CA ARG A 272 -14.18 14.67 18.70
C ARG A 272 -13.54 15.99 19.13
N ARG A 273 -12.70 15.98 20.18
CA ARG A 273 -11.96 17.19 20.60
C ARG A 273 -11.01 17.69 19.53
N LEU A 274 -10.23 16.79 18.92
CA LEU A 274 -9.34 17.12 17.81
C LEU A 274 -10.12 17.70 16.63
N ALA A 275 -11.25 17.08 16.26
CA ALA A 275 -12.08 17.58 15.18
C ALA A 275 -12.66 18.98 15.46
N ALA A 276 -13.01 19.27 16.71
CA ALA A 276 -13.55 20.57 17.13
C ALA A 276 -12.48 21.65 17.35
N ALA A 277 -11.21 21.27 17.50
CA ALA A 277 -10.11 22.20 17.75
C ALA A 277 -9.92 23.18 16.58
N ARG A 278 -9.60 24.44 16.90
CA ARG A 278 -9.18 25.43 15.90
C ARG A 278 -7.80 25.05 15.36
N LEU A 279 -7.51 25.46 14.12
CA LEU A 279 -6.18 25.24 13.55
C LEU A 279 -5.09 25.84 14.44
N GLY A 280 -4.10 25.02 14.79
CA GLY A 280 -3.00 25.37 15.70
C GLY A 280 -3.35 25.37 17.19
N GLU A 281 -4.61 25.14 17.57
CA GLU A 281 -5.00 24.97 18.97
C GLU A 281 -4.48 23.63 19.50
N SER A 282 -3.78 23.67 20.63
CA SER A 282 -3.34 22.47 21.33
C SER A 282 -4.43 22.02 22.30
N VAL A 283 -4.82 20.76 22.19
CA VAL A 283 -5.79 20.10 23.06
C VAL A 283 -5.18 18.85 23.66
N GLU A 284 -5.63 18.49 24.87
CA GLU A 284 -5.27 17.22 25.48
C GLU A 284 -6.07 16.08 24.86
N VAL A 285 -5.34 15.03 24.47
CA VAL A 285 -5.87 13.80 23.89
C VAL A 285 -5.32 12.58 24.62
N HIS A 286 -6.08 11.49 24.58
CA HIS A 286 -5.63 10.18 25.03
C HIS A 286 -5.20 9.33 23.85
N ILE A 287 -3.93 8.94 23.82
CA ILE A 287 -3.30 8.13 22.76
C ILE A 287 -2.99 6.72 23.28
N ARG A 288 -3.10 5.71 22.40
CA ARG A 288 -2.82 4.32 22.73
C ARG A 288 -1.31 4.11 22.98
N LEU A 289 -0.96 3.49 24.10
CA LEU A 289 0.43 3.19 24.47
C LEU A 289 0.81 1.73 24.18
N THR A 290 2.11 1.46 24.05
CA THR A 290 2.65 0.12 23.73
C THR A 290 2.34 -0.94 24.79
N ASP A 291 2.07 -0.54 26.03
CA ASP A 291 1.62 -1.44 27.10
C ASP A 291 0.15 -1.87 26.94
N GLY A 292 -0.61 -1.24 26.04
CA GLY A 292 -2.03 -1.46 25.81
C GLY A 292 -2.95 -0.47 26.54
N GLY A 293 -2.39 0.45 27.33
CA GLY A 293 -3.11 1.50 28.03
C GLY A 293 -3.34 2.76 27.17
N TRP A 294 -3.87 3.79 27.82
CA TRP A 294 -4.06 5.12 27.24
C TRP A 294 -3.18 6.12 27.99
N GLY A 295 -2.46 6.96 27.27
CA GLY A 295 -1.61 8.04 27.80
C GLY A 295 -2.11 9.40 27.36
N ALA A 296 -1.93 10.42 28.21
CA ALA A 296 -2.21 11.80 27.83
C ALA A 296 -1.12 12.35 26.92
N ALA A 297 -1.52 13.05 25.86
CA ALA A 297 -0.64 13.78 24.95
C ALA A 297 -1.27 15.14 24.61
N GLN A 298 -0.44 16.10 24.22
CA GLN A 298 -0.92 17.32 23.59
C GLN A 298 -0.97 17.11 22.09
N ALA A 299 -2.05 17.53 21.44
CA ALA A 299 -2.18 17.44 20.00
C ALA A 299 -2.77 18.72 19.43
N SER A 300 -2.27 19.11 18.26
CA SER A 300 -2.81 20.23 17.51
C SER A 300 -3.11 19.84 16.07
N VAL A 301 -4.11 20.48 15.49
CA VAL A 301 -4.54 20.24 14.11
C VAL A 301 -4.03 21.36 13.22
N LEU A 302 -3.37 20.99 12.14
CA LEU A 302 -2.81 21.88 11.13
C LEU A 302 -3.48 21.60 9.78
N PRO A 303 -3.57 22.61 8.89
CA PRO A 303 -4.14 22.39 7.57
C PRO A 303 -3.24 21.44 6.76
N TYR A 304 -3.84 20.44 6.12
CA TYR A 304 -3.18 19.75 5.02
C TYR A 304 -3.34 20.59 3.75
N MET A 305 -2.25 20.81 3.01
CA MET A 305 -2.27 21.64 1.81
C MET A 305 -2.25 20.75 0.56
N HIS A 306 -3.32 20.82 -0.24
CA HIS A 306 -3.34 20.23 -1.58
C HIS A 306 -2.99 21.31 -2.61
N GLY A 307 -1.74 21.34 -3.05
CA GLY A 307 -1.20 22.45 -3.83
C GLY A 307 -1.18 23.75 -3.02
N SER A 308 -1.95 24.75 -3.45
CA SER A 308 -2.03 26.07 -2.77
C SER A 308 -3.28 26.26 -1.92
N GLN A 309 -4.16 25.24 -1.84
CA GLN A 309 -5.40 25.31 -1.09
C GLN A 309 -5.40 24.32 0.09
N PRO A 310 -5.97 24.71 1.25
CA PRO A 310 -6.17 23.78 2.34
C PRO A 310 -7.23 22.75 1.95
N ASP A 311 -6.95 21.49 2.25
CA ASP A 311 -7.93 20.42 2.16
C ASP A 311 -8.96 20.56 3.31
N GLN A 312 -10.22 20.23 3.02
CA GLN A 312 -11.31 20.35 3.99
C GLN A 312 -11.49 19.06 4.82
N THR A 313 -11.02 17.93 4.29
CA THR A 313 -11.20 16.60 4.85
C THR A 313 -9.90 16.13 5.51
N LEU A 314 -8.76 16.37 4.87
CA LEU A 314 -7.44 15.98 5.36
C LEU A 314 -6.81 17.06 6.24
N LEU A 315 -6.11 16.62 7.28
CA LEU A 315 -5.45 17.48 8.25
C LEU A 315 -4.12 16.87 8.67
N VAL A 316 -3.18 17.70 9.11
CA VAL A 316 -2.00 17.20 9.82
C VAL A 316 -2.26 17.31 11.32
N VAL A 317 -2.01 16.23 12.05
CA VAL A 317 -2.10 16.20 13.52
C VAL A 317 -0.68 16.13 14.08
N ASP A 318 -0.29 17.14 14.86
CA ASP A 318 1.00 17.23 15.56
C ASP A 318 0.81 16.77 17.01
N PHE A 319 1.24 15.54 17.30
CA PHE A 319 1.24 14.95 18.64
C PHE A 319 2.54 15.30 19.37
N ARG A 320 2.42 15.61 20.66
CA ARG A 320 3.54 15.84 21.58
C ARG A 320 3.30 15.05 22.86
N LEU A 321 4.18 14.10 23.14
CA LEU A 321 4.17 13.40 24.42
C LEU A 321 4.99 14.21 25.46
N PRO A 322 4.64 14.10 26.75
CA PRO A 322 5.31 14.82 27.83
C PRO A 322 6.76 14.40 28.08
#